data_AF-A0A7S1R325-F1
#
_entry.id   AF-A0A7S1R325-F1
#
_cell.length_a   1.000
_cell.length_b   1.000
_cell.length_c   1.000
_cell.angle_alpha   90.00
_cell.angle_beta   90.00
_cell.angle_gamma   90.00
#
_symmetry.space_group_name_H-M   'P 1'
#
loop_
_entity.id
_entity.type
_entity.pdbx_description
1 polymer ?
#
loop_
_entity_poly.entity_id
_entity_poly.type
_entity_poly.pdbx_seq_one_letter_code
_entity_poly.pdbx_strand_id
1 'polypeptide(L)'
;HKLNKILKLEVKNAEVTGSNAEELSALLRFYQSYHDTVLEVQGHFERSVSDFESAEAVHALESHRRVMGETHNVLKNYQMFNDSIARIDKLSRVCSYAARLRSMQAGWDCFETFDASHFHGAVRELIADGAPLRAFDVQCLMERNSEGVQLAVEDAGNRFDLQESIDESLTVIRRLLVAGEEAALLKQIKSHAERISSLLNLVATGQQARDGAAALEQLDRANRALATWHQATSDYERVNALMDTPTIAKSLEPFAPKVQRARIALDKLRDATTGSTSICDFISDGMLVGQIDEAVANIRAIDEGIAAIVRGAHRRFPALLRYSDHELLEMIGSTDASNPTTCSVHLQQLFGQWKGLVPDHERSGVFLGVEGSS
;
A
#
# COMPACT_ATOMS: atom_id res chain seq x y z
N HIS A 1 18.85 38.05 -32.14
CA HIS A 1 19.27 39.41 -32.57
C HIS A 1 19.44 40.41 -31.41
N LYS A 2 18.49 40.56 -30.47
CA LYS A 2 18.63 41.43 -29.28
C LYS A 2 19.81 40.99 -28.37
N LEU A 3 19.98 39.68 -28.15
CA LEU A 3 21.10 39.11 -27.38
C LEU A 3 22.48 39.48 -27.95
N ASN A 4 22.63 39.27 -29.26
CA ASN A 4 23.86 39.58 -29.99
C ASN A 4 24.14 41.10 -30.02
N LYS A 5 23.11 41.94 -29.81
CA LYS A 5 23.25 43.40 -29.68
C LYS A 5 23.71 43.80 -28.27
N ILE A 6 23.23 43.13 -27.22
CA ILE A 6 23.67 43.30 -25.83
C ILE A 6 25.12 42.81 -25.66
N LEU A 7 25.40 41.59 -26.12
CA LEU A 7 26.73 40.97 -26.07
C LEU A 7 27.79 41.73 -26.88
N LYS A 8 27.44 42.33 -28.03
CA LYS A 8 28.39 43.15 -28.80
C LYS A 8 28.63 44.55 -28.23
N LEU A 9 27.77 45.06 -27.35
CA LEU A 9 27.92 46.37 -26.72
C LEU A 9 28.75 46.33 -25.44
N GLU A 10 28.65 45.27 -24.63
CA GLU A 10 29.43 45.14 -23.38
C GLU A 10 30.85 44.59 -23.62
N VAL A 11 31.05 43.68 -24.59
CA VAL A 11 32.35 43.05 -24.87
C VAL A 11 33.36 44.01 -25.53
N LYS A 12 32.91 45.15 -26.09
CA LYS A 12 33.83 46.14 -26.68
C LYS A 12 34.52 47.07 -25.67
N ASN A 13 34.09 47.08 -24.41
CA ASN A 13 34.59 48.05 -23.40
C ASN A 13 35.06 47.43 -22.07
N ALA A 14 34.97 46.12 -21.88
CA ALA A 14 35.43 45.47 -20.65
C ALA A 14 36.64 44.57 -20.93
N GLU A 15 37.80 44.91 -20.36
CA GLU A 15 38.83 43.91 -20.09
C GLU A 15 38.16 42.81 -19.26
N VAL A 16 37.99 41.63 -19.87
CA VAL A 16 37.26 40.53 -19.25
C VAL A 16 38.13 39.95 -18.12
N THR A 17 37.89 40.41 -16.90
CA THR A 17 38.38 39.76 -15.68
C THR A 17 37.65 38.42 -15.49
N GLY A 18 38.28 37.47 -14.78
CA GLY A 18 37.79 36.08 -14.68
C GLY A 18 36.32 35.91 -14.23
N SER A 19 35.82 36.81 -13.38
CA SER A 19 34.41 36.80 -12.92
C SER A 19 33.42 37.12 -14.05
N ASN A 20 33.77 38.03 -14.96
CA ASN A 20 32.91 38.42 -16.08
C ASN A 20 32.84 37.34 -17.17
N ALA A 21 33.91 36.53 -17.33
CA ALA A 21 33.91 35.43 -18.30
C ALA A 21 32.98 34.28 -17.87
N GLU A 22 32.96 33.95 -16.58
CA GLU A 22 32.10 32.92 -16.02
C GLU A 22 30.62 33.31 -16.08
N GLU A 23 30.29 34.55 -15.70
CA GLU A 23 28.94 35.11 -15.83
C GLU A 23 28.45 35.12 -17.28
N LEU A 24 29.29 35.56 -18.22
CA LEU A 24 28.96 35.58 -19.65
C LEU A 24 28.73 34.16 -20.20
N SER A 25 29.57 33.20 -19.80
CA SER A 25 29.44 31.80 -20.20
C SER A 25 28.21 31.14 -19.58
N ALA A 26 27.84 31.49 -18.35
CA ALA A 26 26.60 31.03 -17.72
C ALA A 26 25.38 31.60 -18.43
N LEU A 27 25.37 32.91 -18.74
CA LEU A 27 24.29 33.57 -19.50
C LEU A 27 24.08 32.94 -20.87
N LEU A 28 25.16 32.67 -21.62
CA LEU A 28 25.07 32.07 -22.95
C LEU A 28 24.51 30.64 -22.90
N ARG A 29 25.02 29.80 -22.00
CA ARG A 29 24.51 28.43 -21.81
C ARG A 29 23.04 28.42 -21.40
N PHE A 30 22.67 29.28 -20.46
CA PHE A 30 21.30 29.45 -20.01
C PHE A 30 20.38 29.87 -21.15
N TYR A 31 20.76 30.89 -21.93
CA TYR A 31 19.92 31.39 -23.03
C TYR A 31 19.73 30.39 -24.15
N GLN A 32 20.78 29.67 -24.50
CA GLN A 32 20.71 28.67 -25.56
C GLN A 32 19.80 27.52 -25.13
N SER A 33 20.01 26.98 -23.92
CA SER A 33 19.12 25.96 -23.36
C SER A 33 17.67 26.44 -23.25
N TYR A 34 17.44 27.67 -22.77
CA TYR A 34 16.09 28.23 -22.67
C TYR A 34 15.42 28.36 -24.03
N HIS A 35 16.15 28.82 -25.04
CA HIS A 35 15.62 28.97 -26.39
C HIS A 35 15.26 27.62 -27.01
N ASP A 36 16.16 26.65 -26.90
CA ASP A 36 15.98 25.30 -27.45
C ASP A 36 14.78 24.62 -26.78
N THR A 37 14.70 24.65 -25.45
CA THR A 37 13.57 24.07 -24.70
C THR A 37 12.25 24.76 -24.99
N VAL A 38 12.22 26.09 -25.12
CA VAL A 38 10.98 26.80 -25.48
C VAL A 38 10.53 26.42 -26.89
N LEU A 39 11.45 26.33 -27.87
CA LEU A 39 11.09 25.94 -29.23
C LEU A 39 10.60 24.49 -29.30
N GLU A 40 11.28 23.57 -28.63
CA GLU A 40 10.92 22.16 -28.59
C GLU A 40 9.54 21.97 -27.95
N VAL A 41 9.33 22.54 -26.76
CA VAL A 41 8.05 22.46 -26.04
C VAL A 41 6.93 23.17 -26.82
N GLN A 42 7.19 24.32 -27.46
CA GLN A 42 6.21 25.00 -28.32
C GLN A 42 5.84 24.15 -29.54
N GLY A 43 6.79 23.45 -30.15
CA GLY A 43 6.54 22.52 -31.26
C GLY A 43 5.65 21.33 -30.87
N HIS A 44 5.66 20.92 -29.59
CA HIS A 44 4.71 19.96 -29.06
C HIS A 44 3.34 20.57 -28.75
N PHE A 45 3.27 21.90 -28.54
CA PHE A 45 2.04 22.59 -28.15
C PHE A 45 1.15 23.05 -29.31
N GLU A 46 1.73 23.18 -30.50
CA GLU A 46 0.99 23.37 -31.75
C GLU A 46 0.26 22.08 -32.20
N ARG A 47 0.50 20.95 -31.51
CA ARG A 47 -0.20 19.67 -31.74
C ARG A 47 -1.50 19.61 -30.92
N SER A 48 -2.47 18.85 -31.43
CA SER A 48 -3.67 18.47 -30.67
C SER A 48 -3.29 17.78 -29.37
N VAL A 49 -4.06 17.98 -28.29
CA VAL A 49 -3.90 17.25 -27.01
C VAL A 49 -3.93 15.72 -27.23
N SER A 50 -4.66 15.23 -28.25
CA SER A 50 -4.69 13.81 -28.61
C SER A 50 -3.34 13.26 -29.07
N ASP A 51 -2.50 14.12 -29.64
CA ASP A 51 -1.23 13.79 -30.29
C ASP A 51 -0.03 14.22 -29.43
N PHE A 52 -0.29 14.69 -28.21
CA PHE A 52 0.72 15.23 -27.30
C PHE A 52 1.59 14.11 -26.70
N GLU A 53 2.77 13.89 -27.25
CA GLU A 53 3.77 12.95 -26.71
C GLU A 53 4.54 13.60 -25.55
N SER A 54 4.17 13.23 -24.32
CA SER A 54 4.68 13.88 -23.10
C SER A 54 6.16 13.61 -22.82
N ALA A 55 6.72 12.49 -23.30
CA ALA A 55 8.06 12.06 -22.92
C ALA A 55 9.16 13.04 -23.41
N GLU A 56 9.06 13.51 -24.66
CA GLU A 56 10.05 14.42 -25.26
C GLU A 56 9.92 15.83 -24.68
N ALA A 57 8.70 16.37 -24.56
CA ALA A 57 8.45 17.67 -23.94
C ALA A 57 8.87 17.72 -22.45
N VAL A 58 8.62 16.65 -21.69
CA VAL A 58 9.05 16.55 -20.28
C VAL A 58 10.57 16.45 -20.19
N HIS A 59 11.21 15.66 -21.06
CA HIS A 59 12.66 15.55 -21.09
C HIS A 59 13.34 16.89 -21.40
N ALA A 60 12.82 17.66 -22.36
CA ALA A 60 13.30 18.99 -22.69
C ALA A 60 13.22 19.97 -21.50
N LEU A 61 12.10 19.93 -20.76
CA LEU A 61 11.89 20.76 -19.56
C LEU A 61 12.81 20.37 -18.41
N GLU A 62 13.02 19.07 -18.18
CA GLU A 62 13.94 18.57 -17.15
C GLU A 62 15.40 18.92 -17.47
N SER A 63 15.80 18.77 -18.74
CA SER A 63 17.12 19.15 -19.23
C SER A 63 17.41 20.62 -18.95
N HIS A 64 16.45 21.51 -19.24
CA HIS A 64 16.59 22.93 -18.94
C HIS A 64 16.63 23.23 -17.44
N ARG A 65 15.82 22.56 -16.61
CA ARG A 65 15.86 22.72 -15.15
C ARG A 65 17.23 22.40 -14.56
N ARG A 66 17.96 21.43 -15.11
CA ARG A 66 19.35 21.15 -14.70
C ARG A 66 20.27 22.33 -15.02
N VAL A 67 20.20 22.87 -16.23
CA VAL A 67 20.98 24.07 -16.64
C VAL A 67 20.65 25.29 -15.78
N MET A 68 19.38 25.49 -15.43
CA MET A 68 18.98 26.55 -14.50
C MET A 68 19.58 26.33 -13.10
N GLY A 69 19.58 25.10 -12.59
CA GLY A 69 20.18 24.76 -11.30
C GLY A 69 21.69 25.02 -11.27
N GLU A 70 22.40 24.62 -12.32
CA GLU A 70 23.84 24.84 -12.47
C GLU A 70 24.21 26.33 -12.59
N THR A 71 23.34 27.15 -13.19
CA THR A 71 23.58 28.59 -13.41
C THR A 71 22.98 29.50 -12.32
N HIS A 72 22.18 28.95 -11.40
CA HIS A 72 21.41 29.70 -10.41
C HIS A 72 22.25 30.64 -9.56
N ASN A 73 23.36 30.16 -8.99
CA ASN A 73 24.19 30.94 -8.09
C ASN A 73 24.82 32.17 -8.75
N VAL A 74 25.00 32.11 -10.07
CA VAL A 74 25.59 33.16 -10.90
C VAL A 74 24.50 34.12 -11.41
N LEU A 75 23.33 33.58 -11.79
CA LEU A 75 22.31 34.34 -12.53
C LEU A 75 21.08 34.76 -11.70
N LYS A 76 20.95 34.35 -10.44
CA LYS A 76 19.75 34.62 -9.60
C LYS A 76 19.35 36.09 -9.47
N ASN A 77 20.30 37.02 -9.62
CA ASN A 77 20.02 38.46 -9.52
C ASN A 77 19.52 39.07 -10.84
N TYR A 78 19.51 38.32 -11.94
CA TYR A 78 19.04 38.79 -13.24
C TYR A 78 17.53 38.54 -13.37
N GLN A 79 16.75 39.61 -13.56
CA GLN A 79 15.29 39.53 -13.72
C GLN A 79 14.87 38.54 -14.82
N MET A 80 15.58 38.55 -15.95
CA MET A 80 15.29 37.65 -17.07
C MET A 80 15.50 36.17 -16.74
N PHE A 81 16.43 35.83 -15.85
CA PHE A 81 16.60 34.46 -15.34
C PHE A 81 15.38 34.07 -14.50
N ASN A 82 14.92 34.95 -13.61
CA ASN A 82 13.73 34.72 -12.77
C ASN A 82 12.43 34.62 -13.59
N ASP A 83 12.25 35.47 -14.61
CA ASP A 83 11.10 35.40 -15.51
C ASP A 83 11.06 34.09 -16.30
N SER A 84 12.24 33.58 -16.68
CA SER A 84 12.37 32.33 -17.41
C SER A 84 12.07 31.11 -16.54
N ILE A 85 12.47 31.12 -15.25
CA ILE A 85 12.07 30.09 -14.27
C ILE A 85 10.53 30.03 -14.20
N ALA A 86 9.89 31.18 -13.98
CA ALA A 86 8.43 31.25 -13.88
C ALA A 86 7.74 30.73 -15.15
N ARG A 87 8.31 31.01 -16.32
CA ARG A 87 7.80 30.52 -17.60
C ARG A 87 8.01 29.02 -17.78
N ILE A 88 9.17 28.47 -17.44
CA ILE A 88 9.46 27.03 -17.53
C ILE A 88 8.57 26.24 -16.56
N ASP A 89 8.34 26.75 -15.35
CA ASP A 89 7.39 26.15 -14.41
C ASP A 89 5.95 26.20 -14.91
N LYS A 90 5.57 27.26 -15.63
CA LYS A 90 4.28 27.31 -16.33
C LYS A 90 4.21 26.25 -17.44
N LEU A 91 5.24 26.15 -18.29
CA LEU A 91 5.30 25.16 -19.38
C LEU A 91 5.25 23.72 -18.83
N SER A 92 5.98 23.44 -17.76
CA SER A 92 5.98 22.14 -17.08
C SER A 92 4.60 21.77 -16.55
N ARG A 93 3.89 22.70 -15.91
CA ARG A 93 2.51 22.47 -15.48
C ARG A 93 1.59 22.14 -16.64
N VAL A 94 1.68 22.91 -17.74
CA VAL A 94 0.87 22.68 -18.94
C VAL A 94 1.14 21.32 -19.58
N CYS A 95 2.41 20.89 -19.69
CA CYS A 95 2.76 19.56 -20.16
C CYS A 95 2.14 18.46 -19.28
N SER A 96 2.18 18.62 -17.96
CA SER A 96 1.55 17.68 -17.03
C SER A 96 0.03 17.62 -17.21
N TYR A 97 -0.63 18.75 -17.45
CA TYR A 97 -2.09 18.79 -17.72
C TYR A 97 -2.45 18.14 -19.06
N ALA A 98 -1.72 18.46 -20.13
CA ALA A 98 -1.92 17.86 -21.44
C ALA A 98 -1.72 16.34 -21.39
N ALA A 99 -0.69 15.87 -20.69
CA ALA A 99 -0.45 14.44 -20.47
C ALA A 99 -1.61 13.78 -19.71
N ARG A 100 -2.12 14.42 -18.64
CA ARG A 100 -3.24 13.88 -17.84
C ARG A 100 -4.54 13.86 -18.65
N LEU A 101 -4.84 14.91 -19.41
CA LEU A 101 -5.97 14.97 -20.34
C LEU A 101 -5.89 13.87 -21.40
N ARG A 102 -4.70 13.64 -21.99
CA ARG A 102 -4.48 12.56 -22.95
C ARG A 102 -4.65 11.18 -22.32
N SER A 103 -4.12 10.95 -21.11
CA SER A 103 -4.27 9.68 -20.40
C SER A 103 -5.73 9.37 -20.10
N MET A 104 -6.49 10.39 -19.66
CA MET A 104 -7.94 10.27 -19.47
C MET A 104 -8.64 9.93 -20.79
N GLN A 105 -8.29 10.60 -21.90
CA GLN A 105 -8.86 10.30 -23.22
C GLN A 105 -8.56 8.88 -23.69
N ALA A 106 -7.32 8.39 -23.56
CA ALA A 106 -6.93 7.04 -23.95
C ALA A 106 -7.60 5.96 -23.08
N GLY A 107 -7.73 6.22 -21.77
CA GLY A 107 -8.49 5.38 -20.85
C GLY A 107 -9.97 5.32 -21.22
N TRP A 108 -10.56 6.44 -21.67
CA TRP A 108 -11.99 6.52 -22.02
C TRP A 108 -12.35 6.01 -23.42
N ASP A 109 -11.45 6.11 -24.40
CA ASP A 109 -11.64 5.49 -25.72
C ASP A 109 -11.77 3.95 -25.61
N CYS A 110 -11.36 3.36 -24.48
CA CYS A 110 -11.54 1.93 -24.18
C CYS A 110 -12.91 1.57 -23.53
N PHE A 111 -13.75 2.56 -23.16
CA PHE A 111 -15.04 2.35 -22.49
C PHE A 111 -16.17 3.10 -23.21
N GLU A 112 -16.81 2.47 -24.21
CA GLU A 112 -17.85 3.06 -25.08
C GLU A 112 -19.17 3.48 -24.38
N THR A 113 -19.34 3.25 -23.07
CA THR A 113 -20.62 3.44 -22.35
C THR A 113 -20.61 4.48 -21.24
N PHE A 114 -19.49 5.19 -21.02
CA PHE A 114 -19.42 6.17 -19.93
C PHE A 114 -20.16 7.47 -20.29
N ASP A 115 -21.15 7.85 -19.48
CA ASP A 115 -22.05 8.99 -19.72
C ASP A 115 -21.27 10.32 -19.75
N ALA A 116 -21.18 10.91 -20.95
CA ALA A 116 -20.49 12.15 -21.28
C ALA A 116 -20.98 13.38 -20.48
N SER A 117 -22.09 13.26 -19.74
CA SER A 117 -22.64 14.30 -18.88
C SER A 117 -21.69 14.74 -17.75
N HIS A 118 -20.82 13.85 -17.25
CA HIS A 118 -19.87 14.14 -16.17
C HIS A 118 -18.62 14.89 -16.64
N PHE A 119 -18.15 14.59 -17.85
CA PHE A 119 -17.09 15.35 -18.53
C PHE A 119 -17.57 16.78 -18.83
N HIS A 120 -18.85 16.91 -19.21
CA HIS A 120 -19.48 18.18 -19.49
C HIS A 120 -19.59 19.13 -18.30
N GLY A 121 -19.48 18.74 -17.03
CA GLY A 121 -19.64 19.68 -15.92
C GLY A 121 -18.45 20.65 -15.77
N ALA A 122 -17.29 20.10 -15.41
CA ALA A 122 -16.08 20.87 -15.16
C ALA A 122 -15.41 21.35 -16.46
N VAL A 123 -15.56 20.59 -17.55
CA VAL A 123 -14.96 20.93 -18.85
C VAL A 123 -15.90 21.80 -19.70
N ARG A 124 -17.25 21.85 -19.50
CA ARG A 124 -18.09 22.90 -20.13
C ARG A 124 -17.83 24.28 -19.59
N GLU A 125 -17.57 24.44 -18.30
CA GLU A 125 -17.25 25.78 -17.77
C GLU A 125 -15.96 26.33 -18.40
N LEU A 126 -15.08 25.44 -18.86
CA LEU A 126 -13.88 25.76 -19.65
C LEU A 126 -14.14 25.86 -21.16
N ILE A 127 -15.05 25.05 -21.69
CA ILE A 127 -15.50 25.03 -23.08
C ILE A 127 -16.79 25.85 -23.17
N ALA A 128 -16.68 27.16 -22.98
CA ALA A 128 -17.80 28.08 -23.15
C ALA A 128 -18.39 28.09 -24.59
N ASP A 129 -17.74 27.41 -25.57
CA ASP A 129 -18.08 27.50 -27.00
C ASP A 129 -18.43 26.17 -27.69
N GLY A 130 -18.62 25.07 -26.95
CA GLY A 130 -19.02 23.79 -27.57
C GLY A 130 -18.01 23.16 -28.54
N ALA A 131 -16.74 23.56 -28.50
CA ALA A 131 -15.69 22.99 -29.34
C ALA A 131 -15.35 21.54 -28.90
N PRO A 132 -15.26 20.57 -29.82
CA PRO A 132 -14.86 19.20 -29.49
C PRO A 132 -13.39 19.17 -29.00
N LEU A 133 -13.11 18.37 -27.96
CA LEU A 133 -11.77 18.12 -27.39
C LEU A 133 -10.68 17.87 -28.43
N ARG A 134 -11.01 17.20 -29.55
CA ARG A 134 -10.09 16.88 -30.65
C ARG A 134 -9.58 18.11 -31.41
N ALA A 135 -10.17 19.29 -31.18
CA ALA A 135 -9.76 20.56 -31.77
C ALA A 135 -9.05 21.49 -30.77
N PHE A 136 -8.79 21.04 -29.53
CA PHE A 136 -8.02 21.79 -28.54
C PHE A 136 -6.52 21.49 -28.72
N ASP A 137 -5.76 22.50 -29.13
CA ASP A 137 -4.30 22.48 -29.04
C ASP A 137 -3.84 22.80 -27.60
N VAL A 138 -2.62 22.39 -27.26
CA VAL A 138 -2.05 22.66 -25.92
C VAL A 138 -1.77 24.16 -25.74
N GLN A 139 -1.62 24.89 -26.84
CA GLN A 139 -1.47 26.34 -26.83
C GLN A 139 -2.72 27.08 -26.29
N CYS A 140 -3.93 26.59 -26.56
CA CYS A 140 -5.15 27.10 -25.94
C CYS A 140 -5.14 26.95 -24.40
N LEU A 141 -4.56 25.87 -23.86
CA LEU A 141 -4.38 25.70 -22.41
C LEU A 141 -3.38 26.71 -21.84
N MET A 142 -2.34 27.06 -22.60
CA MET A 142 -1.34 28.07 -22.22
C MET A 142 -1.90 29.49 -22.16
N GLU A 143 -2.74 29.85 -23.14
CA GLU A 143 -3.29 31.19 -23.34
C GLU A 143 -4.43 31.48 -22.36
N ARG A 144 -5.27 30.47 -22.05
CA ARG A 144 -6.39 30.58 -21.10
C ARG A 144 -5.97 30.55 -19.62
N ASN A 145 -4.79 31.07 -19.32
CA ASN A 145 -4.15 31.15 -18.01
C ASN A 145 -5.14 31.48 -16.87
N SER A 146 -5.76 30.46 -16.32
CA SER A 146 -6.68 30.60 -15.20
C SER A 146 -6.43 29.41 -14.31
N GLU A 147 -6.17 29.70 -13.04
CA GLU A 147 -6.19 28.70 -11.98
C GLU A 147 -7.45 27.81 -12.07
N GLY A 148 -8.56 28.34 -12.59
CA GLY A 148 -9.77 27.58 -12.89
C GLY A 148 -9.57 26.39 -13.84
N VAL A 149 -8.81 26.53 -14.94
CA VAL A 149 -8.50 25.39 -15.84
C VAL A 149 -7.69 24.33 -15.12
N GLN A 150 -6.67 24.76 -14.39
CA GLN A 150 -5.81 23.88 -13.61
C GLN A 150 -6.62 23.11 -12.56
N LEU A 151 -7.41 23.81 -11.75
CA LEU A 151 -8.23 23.22 -10.69
C LEU A 151 -9.27 22.25 -11.25
N ALA A 152 -9.89 22.59 -12.39
CA ALA A 152 -10.86 21.71 -13.04
C ALA A 152 -10.23 20.45 -13.65
N VAL A 153 -9.04 20.56 -14.25
CA VAL A 153 -8.29 19.39 -14.78
C VAL A 153 -7.77 18.51 -13.63
N GLU A 154 -7.30 19.12 -12.55
CA GLU A 154 -6.86 18.40 -11.35
C GLU A 154 -8.04 17.68 -10.67
N ASP A 155 -9.19 18.34 -10.48
CA ASP A 155 -10.40 17.72 -9.94
C ASP A 155 -10.90 16.57 -10.84
N ALA A 156 -10.97 16.78 -12.16
CA ALA A 156 -11.37 15.75 -13.11
C ALA A 156 -10.41 14.55 -13.09
N GLY A 157 -9.09 14.80 -13.04
CA GLY A 157 -8.07 13.77 -12.93
C GLY A 157 -8.19 12.99 -11.62
N ASN A 158 -8.39 13.67 -10.49
CA ASN A 158 -8.56 13.00 -9.19
C ASN A 158 -9.83 12.12 -9.16
N ARG A 159 -10.92 12.56 -9.80
CA ARG A 159 -12.15 11.76 -9.96
C ARG A 159 -11.94 10.54 -10.85
N PHE A 160 -11.17 10.69 -11.94
CA PHE A 160 -10.80 9.58 -12.82
C PHE A 160 -9.96 8.53 -12.06
N ASP A 161 -8.91 8.98 -11.38
CA ASP A 161 -8.02 8.11 -10.60
C ASP A 161 -8.80 7.38 -9.49
N LEU A 162 -9.77 8.06 -8.86
CA LEU A 162 -10.68 7.46 -7.88
C LEU A 162 -11.55 6.36 -8.52
N GLN A 163 -12.17 6.64 -9.68
CA GLN A 163 -13.01 5.66 -10.37
C GLN A 163 -12.21 4.42 -10.80
N GLU A 164 -11.03 4.60 -11.39
CA GLU A 164 -10.14 3.49 -11.76
C GLU A 164 -9.75 2.68 -10.52
N SER A 165 -9.40 3.36 -9.43
CA SER A 165 -9.09 2.69 -8.17
C SER A 165 -10.29 1.91 -7.61
N ILE A 166 -11.52 2.41 -7.75
CA ILE A 166 -12.74 1.69 -7.36
C ILE A 166 -12.89 0.43 -8.20
N ASP A 167 -12.77 0.53 -9.51
CA ASP A 167 -12.97 -0.59 -10.43
C ASP A 167 -11.92 -1.69 -10.25
N GLU A 168 -10.66 -1.32 -10.07
CA GLU A 168 -9.59 -2.26 -9.70
C GLU A 168 -9.88 -2.94 -8.35
N SER A 169 -10.32 -2.17 -7.35
CA SER A 169 -10.62 -2.70 -6.03
C SER A 169 -11.80 -3.67 -6.07
N LEU A 170 -12.87 -3.33 -6.78
CA LEU A 170 -14.02 -4.21 -6.99
C LEU A 170 -13.61 -5.48 -7.73
N THR A 171 -12.65 -5.40 -8.66
CA THR A 171 -12.09 -6.58 -9.33
C THR A 171 -11.36 -7.48 -8.33
N VAL A 172 -10.58 -6.93 -7.40
CA VAL A 172 -9.91 -7.70 -6.34
C VAL A 172 -10.93 -8.41 -5.44
N ILE A 173 -11.99 -7.73 -5.00
CA ILE A 173 -13.02 -8.35 -4.15
C ILE A 173 -13.90 -9.33 -4.94
N ARG A 174 -14.03 -9.16 -6.26
CA ARG A 174 -14.72 -10.10 -7.13
C ARG A 174 -13.90 -11.35 -7.47
N ARG A 175 -12.61 -11.41 -7.12
CA ARG A 175 -11.81 -12.62 -7.33
C ARG A 175 -12.36 -13.77 -6.50
N LEU A 176 -12.27 -14.97 -7.09
CA LEU A 176 -12.46 -16.24 -6.39
C LEU A 176 -11.47 -16.30 -5.24
N LEU A 177 -11.98 -16.61 -4.05
CA LEU A 177 -11.12 -16.81 -2.90
C LEU A 177 -10.48 -18.20 -2.99
N VAL A 178 -9.16 -18.23 -3.13
CA VAL A 178 -8.38 -19.47 -3.07
C VAL A 178 -7.97 -19.71 -1.63
N ALA A 179 -8.28 -20.90 -1.11
CA ALA A 179 -7.87 -21.30 0.24
C ALA A 179 -6.34 -21.24 0.39
N GLY A 180 -5.85 -20.61 1.46
CA GLY A 180 -4.42 -20.39 1.73
C GLY A 180 -3.85 -19.09 1.18
N GLU A 181 -4.61 -18.29 0.43
CA GLU A 181 -4.19 -16.97 -0.08
C GLU A 181 -4.77 -15.80 0.73
N GLU A 182 -5.41 -16.06 1.87
CA GLU A 182 -6.14 -15.05 2.65
C GLU A 182 -5.24 -13.90 3.09
N ALA A 183 -4.00 -14.19 3.50
CA ALA A 183 -3.03 -13.17 3.92
C ALA A 183 -2.59 -12.24 2.77
N ALA A 184 -2.42 -12.79 1.56
CA ALA A 184 -2.06 -12.01 0.38
C ALA A 184 -3.23 -11.11 -0.04
N LEU A 185 -4.45 -11.64 0.00
CA LEU A 185 -5.66 -10.90 -0.29
C LEU A 185 -5.92 -9.80 0.74
N LEU A 186 -5.71 -10.06 2.04
CA LEU A 186 -5.79 -9.05 3.10
C LEU A 186 -4.83 -7.88 2.84
N LYS A 187 -3.60 -8.18 2.40
CA LYS A 187 -2.62 -7.15 2.03
C LYS A 187 -3.10 -6.30 0.85
N GLN A 188 -3.67 -6.94 -0.19
CA GLN A 188 -4.23 -6.22 -1.34
C GLN A 188 -5.40 -5.33 -0.91
N ILE A 189 -6.39 -5.86 -0.19
CA ILE A 189 -7.56 -5.10 0.27
C ILE A 189 -7.16 -3.86 1.07
N LYS A 190 -6.19 -3.99 2.00
CA LYS A 190 -5.67 -2.84 2.77
C LYS A 190 -5.02 -1.79 1.86
N SER A 191 -4.17 -2.21 0.93
CA SER A 191 -3.53 -1.30 -0.02
C SER A 191 -4.55 -0.55 -0.89
N HIS A 192 -5.60 -1.24 -1.34
CA HIS A 192 -6.69 -0.64 -2.13
C HIS A 192 -7.53 0.33 -1.30
N ALA A 193 -7.83 -0.02 -0.04
CA ALA A 193 -8.55 0.87 0.89
C ALA A 193 -7.77 2.16 1.19
N GLU A 194 -6.45 2.06 1.41
CA GLU A 194 -5.57 3.22 1.62
C GLU A 194 -5.52 4.14 0.39
N ARG A 195 -5.44 3.56 -0.82
CA ARG A 195 -5.47 4.32 -2.08
C ARG A 195 -6.80 5.05 -2.27
N ILE A 196 -7.94 4.36 -2.11
CA ILE A 196 -9.27 4.99 -2.22
C ILE A 196 -9.44 6.08 -1.16
N SER A 197 -9.07 5.81 0.09
CA SER A 197 -9.16 6.80 1.18
C SER A 197 -8.34 8.06 0.88
N SER A 198 -7.12 7.89 0.32
CA SER A 198 -6.27 9.02 -0.09
C SER A 198 -6.92 9.85 -1.20
N LEU A 199 -7.54 9.20 -2.19
CA LEU A 199 -8.22 9.87 -3.31
C LEU A 199 -9.53 10.55 -2.88
N LEU A 200 -10.27 9.98 -1.93
CA LEU A 200 -11.47 10.60 -1.36
C LEU A 200 -11.18 11.92 -0.65
N ASN A 201 -9.99 12.09 -0.06
CA ASN A 201 -9.58 13.37 0.52
C ASN A 201 -9.39 14.46 -0.56
N LEU A 202 -9.14 14.06 -1.81
CA LEU A 202 -9.00 14.96 -2.96
C LEU A 202 -10.34 15.19 -3.69
N VAL A 203 -11.28 14.25 -3.57
CA VAL A 203 -12.61 14.28 -4.20
C VAL A 203 -13.68 14.32 -3.12
N ALA A 204 -13.89 15.51 -2.54
CA ALA A 204 -14.74 15.66 -1.35
C ALA A 204 -16.26 15.58 -1.63
N THR A 205 -16.70 15.76 -2.88
CA THR A 205 -18.14 15.83 -3.22
C THR A 205 -18.44 15.19 -4.58
N GLY A 206 -19.71 14.86 -4.82
CA GLY A 206 -20.19 14.29 -6.08
C GLY A 206 -20.47 12.79 -6.01
N GLN A 207 -20.82 12.21 -7.16
CA GLN A 207 -21.18 10.80 -7.26
C GLN A 207 -19.97 9.88 -7.03
N GLN A 208 -18.81 10.22 -7.59
CA GLN A 208 -17.57 9.45 -7.41
C GLN A 208 -17.13 9.40 -5.93
N ALA A 209 -17.35 10.48 -5.17
CA ALA A 209 -17.07 10.49 -3.73
C ALA A 209 -17.98 9.51 -2.97
N ARG A 210 -19.26 9.41 -3.36
CA ARG A 210 -20.22 8.45 -2.79
C ARG A 210 -19.87 7.03 -3.16
N ASP A 211 -19.52 6.79 -4.43
CA ASP A 211 -19.12 5.47 -4.93
C ASP A 211 -17.82 5.01 -4.27
N GLY A 212 -16.86 5.92 -4.10
CA GLY A 212 -15.62 5.65 -3.37
C GLY A 212 -15.86 5.35 -1.88
N ALA A 213 -16.77 6.09 -1.22
CA ALA A 213 -17.14 5.80 0.16
C ALA A 213 -17.84 4.43 0.29
N ALA A 214 -18.72 4.08 -0.64
CA ALA A 214 -19.38 2.76 -0.67
C ALA A 214 -18.38 1.63 -0.94
N ALA A 215 -17.44 1.82 -1.87
CA ALA A 215 -16.37 0.87 -2.16
C ALA A 215 -15.45 0.68 -0.94
N LEU A 216 -15.10 1.77 -0.24
CA LEU A 216 -14.30 1.71 0.98
C LEU A 216 -15.03 0.94 2.08
N GLU A 217 -16.33 1.17 2.28
CA GLU A 217 -17.13 0.42 3.24
C GLU A 217 -17.17 -1.08 2.91
N GLN A 218 -17.27 -1.42 1.62
CA GLN A 218 -17.24 -2.80 1.15
C GLN A 218 -15.87 -3.47 1.38
N LEU A 219 -14.77 -2.77 1.08
CA LEU A 219 -13.41 -3.21 1.39
C LEU A 219 -13.20 -3.43 2.89
N ASP A 220 -13.72 -2.54 3.74
CA ASP A 220 -13.63 -2.66 5.19
C ASP A 220 -14.38 -3.87 5.73
N ARG A 221 -15.60 -4.12 5.24
CA ARG A 221 -16.35 -5.33 5.59
C ARG A 221 -15.58 -6.59 5.17
N ALA A 222 -15.00 -6.58 3.97
CA ALA A 222 -14.19 -7.69 3.47
C ALA A 222 -12.92 -7.92 4.28
N ASN A 223 -12.19 -6.85 4.59
CA ASN A 223 -11.02 -6.89 5.43
C ASN A 223 -11.33 -7.47 6.82
N ARG A 224 -12.42 -7.02 7.47
CA ARG A 224 -12.83 -7.56 8.77
C ARG A 224 -13.16 -9.05 8.70
N ALA A 225 -13.99 -9.47 7.75
CA ALA A 225 -14.38 -10.87 7.61
C ALA A 225 -13.17 -11.78 7.33
N LEU A 226 -12.33 -11.41 6.37
CA LEU A 226 -11.12 -12.17 6.03
C LEU A 226 -10.09 -12.18 7.17
N ALA A 227 -9.93 -11.07 7.90
CA ALA A 227 -8.99 -11.01 9.01
C ALA A 227 -9.46 -11.92 10.16
N THR A 228 -10.75 -11.91 10.49
CA THR A 228 -11.31 -12.78 11.51
C THR A 228 -11.19 -14.25 11.11
N TRP A 229 -11.49 -14.59 9.87
CA TRP A 229 -11.34 -15.97 9.40
C TRP A 229 -9.87 -16.42 9.35
N HIS A 230 -8.96 -15.58 8.84
CA HIS A 230 -7.52 -15.88 8.85
C HIS A 230 -7.01 -16.13 10.27
N GLN A 231 -7.39 -15.27 11.22
CA GLN A 231 -7.04 -15.43 12.64
C GLN A 231 -7.62 -16.73 13.21
N ALA A 232 -8.90 -17.03 12.96
CA ALA A 232 -9.54 -18.26 13.42
C ALA A 232 -8.85 -19.51 12.86
N THR A 233 -8.42 -19.48 11.60
CA THR A 233 -7.68 -20.59 10.98
C THR A 233 -6.32 -20.78 11.63
N SER A 234 -5.55 -19.69 11.82
CA SER A 234 -4.25 -19.73 12.49
C SER A 234 -4.35 -20.22 13.94
N ASP A 235 -5.34 -19.75 14.70
CA ASP A 235 -5.54 -20.20 16.07
C ASP A 235 -5.98 -21.65 16.14
N TYR A 236 -6.84 -22.09 15.21
CA TYR A 236 -7.23 -23.49 15.12
C TYR A 236 -6.03 -24.40 14.82
N GLU A 237 -5.16 -24.03 13.86
CA GLU A 237 -3.94 -24.78 13.56
C GLU A 237 -3.03 -24.90 14.78
N ARG A 238 -2.85 -23.80 15.52
CA ARG A 238 -2.09 -23.81 16.78
C ARG A 238 -2.71 -24.76 17.81
N VAL A 239 -4.03 -24.66 18.04
CA VAL A 239 -4.75 -25.55 18.96
C VAL A 239 -4.64 -27.01 18.52
N ASN A 240 -4.77 -27.27 17.22
CA ASN A 240 -4.68 -28.62 16.67
C ASN A 240 -3.28 -29.22 16.91
N ALA A 241 -2.21 -28.45 16.68
CA ALA A 241 -0.84 -28.88 16.99
C ALA A 241 -0.64 -29.20 18.49
N LEU A 242 -1.29 -28.45 19.39
CA LEU A 242 -1.26 -28.76 20.82
C LEU A 242 -2.03 -30.06 21.15
N MET A 243 -3.13 -30.32 20.45
CA MET A 243 -3.92 -31.56 20.61
C MET A 243 -3.20 -32.80 20.07
N ASP A 244 -2.23 -32.66 19.19
CA ASP A 244 -1.36 -33.78 18.76
C ASP A 244 -0.40 -34.24 19.87
N THR A 245 -0.28 -33.45 20.95
CA THR A 245 0.59 -33.76 22.08
C THR A 245 -0.18 -34.50 23.19
N PRO A 246 0.12 -35.78 23.49
CA PRO A 246 -0.74 -36.62 24.34
C PRO A 246 -1.06 -36.05 25.73
N THR A 247 -0.06 -35.45 26.39
CA THR A 247 -0.22 -34.87 27.75
C THR A 247 -1.14 -33.64 27.75
N ILE A 248 -1.04 -32.81 26.71
CA ILE A 248 -1.89 -31.63 26.53
C ILE A 248 -3.29 -32.07 26.08
N ALA A 249 -3.39 -33.01 25.13
CA ALA A 249 -4.65 -33.57 24.64
C ALA A 249 -5.51 -34.13 25.78
N LYS A 250 -4.89 -34.87 26.71
CA LYS A 250 -5.57 -35.38 27.91
C LYS A 250 -6.08 -34.26 28.81
N SER A 251 -5.30 -33.18 28.94
CA SER A 251 -5.70 -32.01 29.74
C SER A 251 -6.81 -31.19 29.07
N LEU A 252 -6.87 -31.21 27.73
CA LEU A 252 -7.86 -30.53 26.91
C LEU A 252 -9.04 -31.44 26.48
N GLU A 253 -9.10 -32.67 26.95
CA GLU A 253 -10.18 -33.63 26.63
C GLU A 253 -11.59 -33.04 26.82
N PRO A 254 -11.90 -32.26 27.87
CA PRO A 254 -13.21 -31.61 28.00
C PRO A 254 -13.57 -30.63 26.87
N PHE A 255 -12.57 -30.14 26.13
CA PHE A 255 -12.71 -29.20 25.02
C PHE A 255 -12.68 -29.89 23.64
N ALA A 256 -12.40 -31.19 23.56
CA ALA A 256 -12.37 -31.92 22.29
C ALA A 256 -13.65 -31.73 21.43
N PRO A 257 -14.88 -31.70 22.00
CA PRO A 257 -16.08 -31.38 21.21
C PRO A 257 -16.05 -29.98 20.59
N LYS A 258 -15.44 -29.00 21.27
CA LYS A 258 -15.31 -27.62 20.75
C LYS A 258 -14.26 -27.54 19.64
N VAL A 259 -13.14 -28.26 19.77
CA VAL A 259 -12.13 -28.37 18.70
C VAL A 259 -12.77 -28.94 17.44
N GLN A 260 -13.57 -30.00 17.57
CA GLN A 260 -14.28 -30.61 16.44
C GLN A 260 -15.31 -29.65 15.82
N ARG A 261 -16.05 -28.88 16.62
CA ARG A 261 -17.00 -27.87 16.11
C ARG A 261 -16.29 -26.75 15.37
N ALA A 262 -15.20 -26.22 15.92
CA ALA A 262 -14.38 -25.21 15.26
C ALA A 262 -13.86 -25.72 13.91
N ARG A 263 -13.36 -26.97 13.87
CA ARG A 263 -12.95 -27.63 12.63
C ARG A 263 -14.08 -27.70 11.60
N ILE A 264 -15.25 -28.20 11.99
CA ILE A 264 -16.40 -28.33 11.09
C ILE A 264 -16.82 -26.96 10.54
N ALA A 265 -16.83 -25.92 11.38
CA ALA A 265 -17.15 -24.57 10.94
C ALA A 265 -16.12 -24.03 9.93
N LEU A 266 -14.82 -24.23 10.17
CA LEU A 266 -13.75 -23.83 9.26
C LEU A 266 -13.74 -24.64 7.95
N ASP A 267 -13.99 -25.95 8.01
CA ASP A 267 -14.12 -26.81 6.82
C ASP A 267 -15.32 -26.36 5.96
N LYS A 268 -16.46 -26.04 6.58
CA LYS A 268 -17.62 -25.48 5.85
C LYS A 268 -17.31 -24.14 5.20
N LEU A 269 -16.54 -23.27 5.87
CA LEU A 269 -16.11 -22.00 5.28
C LEU A 269 -15.21 -22.24 4.07
N ARG A 270 -14.24 -23.15 4.20
CA ARG A 270 -13.37 -23.55 3.08
C ARG A 270 -14.19 -24.09 1.92
N ASP A 271 -15.13 -25.00 2.17
CA ASP A 271 -15.97 -25.59 1.12
C ASP A 271 -16.87 -24.53 0.47
N ALA A 272 -17.46 -23.63 1.25
CA ALA A 272 -18.24 -22.50 0.73
C ALA A 272 -17.40 -21.59 -0.17
N THR A 273 -16.11 -21.43 0.12
CA THR A 273 -15.22 -20.58 -0.70
C THR A 273 -14.83 -21.23 -2.03
N THR A 274 -14.78 -22.56 -2.09
CA THR A 274 -14.61 -23.27 -3.36
C THR A 274 -15.83 -23.19 -4.28
N GLY A 275 -17.02 -22.96 -3.71
CA GLY A 275 -18.28 -22.83 -4.46
C GLY A 275 -18.73 -21.38 -4.72
N SER A 276 -18.15 -20.38 -4.04
CA SER A 276 -18.52 -18.98 -4.19
C SER A 276 -17.85 -18.33 -5.39
N THR A 277 -18.57 -17.51 -6.13
CA THR A 277 -18.06 -16.75 -7.29
C THR A 277 -17.26 -15.51 -6.89
N SER A 278 -17.45 -14.98 -5.68
CA SER A 278 -16.73 -13.80 -5.21
C SER A 278 -16.63 -13.72 -3.67
N ILE A 279 -15.69 -12.92 -3.18
CA ILE A 279 -15.55 -12.59 -1.75
C ILE A 279 -16.77 -11.78 -1.27
N CYS A 280 -17.34 -10.92 -2.13
CA CYS A 280 -18.55 -10.16 -1.83
C CYS A 280 -19.76 -11.05 -1.53
N ASP A 281 -19.96 -12.08 -2.35
CA ASP A 281 -21.05 -13.05 -2.16
C ASP A 281 -20.82 -13.83 -0.86
N PHE A 282 -19.57 -14.19 -0.59
CA PHE A 282 -19.16 -14.87 0.64
C PHE A 282 -19.42 -14.04 1.91
N ILE A 283 -19.13 -12.73 1.90
CA ILE A 283 -19.34 -11.85 3.07
C ILE A 283 -20.81 -11.48 3.25
N SER A 284 -21.54 -11.36 2.13
CA SER A 284 -22.98 -11.04 2.15
C SER A 284 -23.82 -12.20 2.69
N ASP A 285 -23.29 -13.42 2.70
CA ASP A 285 -23.93 -14.56 3.33
C ASP A 285 -23.76 -14.50 4.86
N GLY A 286 -24.78 -13.97 5.53
CA GLY A 286 -24.83 -13.90 6.99
C GLY A 286 -24.69 -15.26 7.69
N MET A 287 -24.91 -16.37 6.98
CA MET A 287 -24.66 -17.72 7.52
C MET A 287 -23.17 -17.98 7.72
N LEU A 288 -22.31 -17.48 6.81
CA LEU A 288 -20.87 -17.70 6.85
C LEU A 288 -20.20 -16.84 7.92
N VAL A 289 -20.67 -15.60 8.11
CA VAL A 289 -20.26 -14.77 9.26
C VAL A 289 -20.58 -15.49 10.58
N GLY A 290 -21.77 -16.10 10.69
CA GLY A 290 -22.14 -16.90 11.86
C GLY A 290 -21.24 -18.13 12.08
N GLN A 291 -20.75 -18.78 11.02
CA GLN A 291 -19.80 -19.89 11.14
C GLN A 291 -18.41 -19.41 11.59
N ILE A 292 -17.94 -18.24 11.11
CA ILE A 292 -16.69 -17.63 11.57
C ILE A 292 -16.80 -17.31 13.07
N ASP A 293 -17.88 -16.66 13.50
CA ASP A 293 -18.12 -16.32 14.90
C ASP A 293 -18.21 -17.56 15.79
N GLU A 294 -18.87 -18.62 15.31
CA GLU A 294 -18.92 -19.92 16.00
C GLU A 294 -17.52 -20.54 16.15
N ALA A 295 -16.70 -20.52 15.09
CA ALA A 295 -15.32 -21.02 15.14
C ALA A 295 -14.49 -20.23 16.16
N VAL A 296 -14.53 -18.89 16.10
CA VAL A 296 -13.82 -17.99 17.03
C VAL A 296 -14.25 -18.23 18.47
N ALA A 297 -15.56 -18.35 18.74
CA ALA A 297 -16.05 -18.58 20.09
C ALA A 297 -15.58 -19.93 20.66
N ASN A 298 -15.57 -20.98 19.83
CA ASN A 298 -15.07 -22.29 20.23
C ASN A 298 -13.56 -22.26 20.53
N ILE A 299 -12.77 -21.64 19.65
CA ILE A 299 -11.31 -21.47 19.79
C ILE A 299 -10.99 -20.69 21.07
N ARG A 300 -11.68 -19.56 21.30
CA ARG A 300 -11.46 -18.74 22.50
C ARG A 300 -11.72 -19.53 23.78
N ALA A 301 -12.76 -20.36 23.80
CA ALA A 301 -13.03 -21.21 24.96
C ALA A 301 -11.94 -22.28 25.17
N ILE A 302 -11.28 -22.74 24.10
CA ILE A 302 -10.14 -23.65 24.19
C ILE A 302 -8.91 -22.90 24.74
N ASP A 303 -8.65 -21.68 24.28
CA ASP A 303 -7.56 -20.84 24.79
C ASP A 303 -7.72 -20.51 26.27
N GLU A 304 -8.94 -20.28 26.75
CA GLU A 304 -9.21 -20.14 28.19
C GLU A 304 -8.84 -21.41 28.98
N GLY A 305 -9.07 -22.58 28.38
CA GLY A 305 -8.66 -23.88 28.90
C GLY A 305 -7.14 -24.04 28.94
N ILE A 306 -6.45 -23.70 27.85
CA ILE A 306 -4.98 -23.68 27.76
C ILE A 306 -4.41 -22.75 28.84
N ALA A 307 -4.93 -21.53 28.96
CA ALA A 307 -4.49 -20.57 29.97
C ALA A 307 -4.74 -21.09 31.40
N ALA A 308 -5.79 -21.87 31.63
CA ALA A 308 -6.04 -22.51 32.93
C ALA A 308 -4.99 -23.59 33.24
N ILE A 309 -4.55 -24.36 32.25
CA ILE A 309 -3.46 -25.34 32.38
C ILE A 309 -2.17 -24.62 32.77
N VAL A 310 -1.79 -23.58 32.03
CA VAL A 310 -0.59 -22.78 32.30
C VAL A 310 -0.63 -22.15 33.69
N ARG A 311 -1.75 -21.53 34.08
CA ARG A 311 -1.94 -21.01 35.45
C ARG A 311 -1.85 -22.10 36.51
N GLY A 312 -2.37 -23.30 36.22
CA GLY A 312 -2.28 -24.46 37.09
C GLY A 312 -0.83 -24.90 37.31
N ALA A 313 -0.04 -24.92 36.23
CA ALA A 313 1.40 -25.20 36.27
C ALA A 313 2.15 -24.15 37.11
N HIS A 314 1.92 -22.87 36.86
CA HIS A 314 2.51 -21.78 37.65
C HIS A 314 2.18 -21.85 39.14
N ARG A 315 0.93 -22.18 39.49
CA ARG A 315 0.53 -22.31 40.91
C ARG A 315 1.21 -23.48 41.61
N ARG A 316 1.38 -24.61 40.90
CA ARG A 316 2.02 -25.81 41.44
C ARG A 316 3.53 -25.66 41.53
N PHE A 317 4.13 -24.96 40.58
CA PHE A 317 5.58 -24.78 40.51
C PHE A 317 5.93 -23.32 40.13
N PRO A 318 6.00 -22.40 41.11
CA PRO A 318 6.20 -20.96 40.85
C PRO A 318 7.49 -20.61 40.09
N ALA A 319 8.50 -21.48 40.11
CA ALA A 319 9.72 -21.29 39.33
C ALA A 319 9.47 -21.24 37.81
N LEU A 320 8.33 -21.78 37.34
CA LEU A 320 7.89 -21.71 35.96
C LEU A 320 7.49 -20.31 35.47
N LEU A 321 7.27 -19.35 36.38
CA LEU A 321 6.92 -17.97 36.01
C LEU A 321 7.98 -17.25 35.17
N ARG A 322 9.16 -17.85 35.01
CA ARG A 322 10.26 -17.34 34.18
C ARG A 322 10.09 -17.66 32.69
N TYR A 323 9.15 -18.53 32.34
CA TYR A 323 8.90 -18.99 30.99
C TYR A 323 7.66 -18.33 30.40
N SER A 324 7.68 -18.14 29.09
CA SER A 324 6.48 -17.79 28.34
C SER A 324 5.47 -18.95 28.34
N ASP A 325 4.19 -18.63 28.12
CA ASP A 325 3.12 -19.62 28.01
C ASP A 325 3.42 -20.66 26.91
N HIS A 326 4.08 -20.25 25.82
CA HIS A 326 4.48 -21.14 24.74
C HIS A 326 5.55 -22.15 25.17
N GLU A 327 6.64 -21.68 25.79
CA GLU A 327 7.70 -22.54 26.34
C GLU A 327 7.15 -23.50 27.40
N LEU A 328 6.16 -23.06 28.18
CA LEU A 328 5.48 -23.90 29.17
C LEU A 328 4.66 -25.01 28.54
N LEU A 329 3.92 -24.70 27.47
CA LEU A 329 3.16 -25.70 26.74
C LEU A 329 4.09 -26.69 26.04
N GLU A 330 5.21 -26.23 25.48
CA GLU A 330 6.26 -27.11 24.93
C GLU A 330 6.87 -28.02 26.00
N MET A 331 7.19 -27.49 27.18
CA MET A 331 7.66 -28.28 28.33
C MET A 331 6.65 -29.34 28.78
N ILE A 332 5.39 -28.94 28.98
CA ILE A 332 4.31 -29.85 29.39
C ILE A 332 4.09 -30.91 28.32
N GLY A 333 4.13 -30.50 27.06
CA GLY A 333 3.90 -31.36 25.91
C GLY A 333 4.99 -32.39 25.69
N SER A 334 6.25 -32.00 25.88
CA SER A 334 7.41 -32.87 25.81
C SER A 334 7.62 -33.76 27.04
N THR A 335 6.76 -33.61 28.07
CA THR A 335 6.78 -34.47 29.26
C THR A 335 6.18 -35.84 28.91
N ASP A 336 7.03 -36.72 28.39
CA ASP A 336 6.77 -38.15 28.35
C ASP A 336 7.22 -38.75 29.68
N ALA A 337 6.28 -39.27 30.47
CA ALA A 337 6.59 -39.94 31.73
C ALA A 337 7.55 -41.14 31.54
N SER A 338 7.67 -41.67 30.32
CA SER A 338 8.58 -42.75 29.97
C SER A 338 9.95 -42.29 29.45
N ASN A 339 10.14 -41.00 29.12
CA ASN A 339 11.42 -40.46 28.66
C ASN A 339 11.69 -39.02 29.15
N PRO A 340 12.28 -38.84 30.34
CA PRO A 340 12.52 -37.52 30.94
C PRO A 340 13.72 -36.76 30.37
N THR A 341 14.41 -37.32 29.37
CA THR A 341 15.51 -36.60 28.71
C THR A 341 15.02 -35.36 27.96
N THR A 342 13.77 -35.33 27.50
CA THR A 342 13.13 -34.16 26.87
C THR A 342 12.95 -33.00 27.84
N CYS A 343 12.65 -33.25 29.12
CA CYS A 343 12.56 -32.19 30.14
C CYS A 343 13.93 -31.69 30.62
N SER A 344 15.03 -32.39 30.31
CA SER A 344 16.36 -32.08 30.86
C SER A 344 16.90 -30.72 30.41
N VAL A 345 16.64 -30.32 29.15
CA VAL A 345 17.04 -29.00 28.61
C VAL A 345 16.39 -27.86 29.40
N HIS A 346 15.12 -28.01 29.74
CA HIS A 346 14.36 -27.02 30.50
C HIS A 346 14.70 -27.02 31.99
N LEU A 347 15.14 -28.16 32.54
CA LEU A 347 15.60 -28.25 33.92
C LEU A 347 16.93 -27.52 34.14
N GLN A 348 17.84 -27.53 33.16
CA GLN A 348 19.07 -26.72 33.23
C GLN A 348 18.72 -25.23 33.33
N GLN A 349 17.74 -24.77 32.55
CA GLN A 349 17.27 -23.38 32.57
C GLN A 349 16.57 -23.00 33.90
N LEU A 350 15.81 -23.94 34.50
CA LEU A 350 15.17 -23.75 35.81
C LEU A 350 16.18 -23.69 36.96
N PHE A 351 17.18 -24.57 36.94
CA PHE A 351 18.02 -24.85 38.10
C PHE A 351 19.48 -24.45 37.96
N GLY A 352 19.88 -23.75 36.88
CA GLY A 352 21.12 -22.97 36.69
C GLY A 352 22.45 -23.73 36.79
N GLN A 353 22.62 -24.50 37.86
CA GLN A 353 23.73 -25.38 38.15
C GLN A 353 23.49 -26.82 37.68
N TRP A 354 22.29 -27.22 37.28
CA TRP A 354 22.05 -28.61 36.87
C TRP A 354 22.52 -28.85 35.43
N LYS A 355 23.39 -29.85 35.22
CA LYS A 355 23.85 -30.30 33.89
C LYS A 355 22.97 -31.39 33.29
N GLY A 356 22.14 -32.06 34.09
CA GLY A 356 21.21 -33.06 33.57
C GLY A 356 20.51 -33.86 34.67
N LEU A 357 19.68 -34.80 34.22
CA LEU A 357 19.05 -35.81 35.07
C LEU A 357 19.63 -37.18 34.71
N VAL A 358 19.92 -38.00 35.73
CA VAL A 358 20.28 -39.41 35.56
C VAL A 358 19.23 -40.27 36.27
N PRO A 359 18.70 -41.33 35.63
CA PRO A 359 17.78 -42.24 36.29
C PRO A 359 18.42 -42.89 37.52
N ASP A 360 17.67 -42.98 38.61
CA ASP A 360 18.08 -43.73 39.79
C ASP A 360 17.85 -45.23 39.56
N HIS A 361 18.94 -45.99 39.46
CA HIS A 361 18.88 -47.42 39.20
C HIS A 361 18.30 -48.24 40.37
N GLU A 362 18.25 -47.68 41.58
CA GLU A 362 17.71 -48.34 42.78
C GLU A 362 16.21 -48.05 42.96
N ARG A 363 15.71 -46.94 42.40
CA ARG A 363 14.32 -46.49 42.58
C ARG A 363 13.67 -46.16 41.24
N SER A 364 12.86 -47.11 40.76
CA SER A 364 12.07 -46.93 39.53
C SER A 364 11.26 -45.63 39.56
N GLY A 365 11.45 -44.77 38.55
CA GLY A 365 10.75 -43.49 38.40
C GLY A 365 11.38 -42.31 39.13
N VAL A 366 12.52 -42.48 39.79
CA VAL A 366 13.28 -41.38 40.43
C VAL A 366 14.43 -40.96 39.51
N PHE A 367 14.67 -39.64 39.40
CA PHE A 367 15.79 -39.05 38.65
C PHE A 367 16.63 -38.20 39.59
N LEU A 368 17.95 -38.40 39.55
CA LEU A 368 18.93 -37.64 40.30
C LEU A 368 19.43 -36.46 39.46
N GLY A 369 19.45 -35.27 40.04
CA GLY A 369 20.07 -34.09 39.44
C GLY A 369 21.59 -34.18 39.48
N VAL A 370 22.23 -33.91 38.35
CA VAL A 370 23.70 -33.79 38.28
C VAL A 370 24.06 -32.32 38.27
N GLU A 371 24.70 -31.85 39.35
CA GLU A 371 25.19 -30.47 39.42
C GLU A 371 26.46 -30.27 38.57
N GLY A 372 26.57 -29.09 38.00
CA GLY A 372 27.67 -28.60 37.21
C GLY A 372 28.76 -28.09 38.14
N SER A 373 29.77 -28.94 38.31
CA SER A 373 31.02 -28.76 39.07
C SER A 373 30.88 -28.64 40.59
N SER A 374 30.97 -29.80 41.27
CA SER A 374 32.26 -30.37 41.66
C SER A 374 32.32 -31.86 41.31
#